data_AF-A0A7S1VCR7-F1
#
_entry.id   AF-A0A7S1VCR7-F1
#
_cell.length_a   1.000
_cell.length_b   1.000
_cell.length_c   1.000
_cell.angle_alpha   90.00
_cell.angle_beta   90.00
_cell.angle_gamma   90.00
#
_symmetry.space_group_name_H-M   'P 1'
#
loop_
_entity.id
_entity.type
_entity.pdbx_description
1 polymer ?
#
loop_
_entity_poly.entity_id
_entity_poly.type
_entity_poly.pdbx_seq_one_letter_code
_entity_poly.pdbx_strand_id
1 'polypeptide(L)'
;QQQLFLKTMETIRIESKDGASAEIHPHGATVVSWIPSGSTDNRLFVSSSAKLDGSKAIRGGIPLVFPQFGQPDKSYPQHGFLRNNLWTLDEQTTSEEGAASAQLSLELETVVNSRGDTGPWSAAETKYDCKAVLKVTVKGDTMTTSLTLTNLKGETLKFPFQTQ
;
A
#
# COMPACT_ATOMS: atom_id res chain seq x y z
N GLN A 1 10.53 24.66 -16.95
CA GLN A 1 11.17 23.32 -16.91
C GLN A 1 10.75 22.46 -15.71
N GLN A 2 9.68 22.81 -14.97
CA GLN A 2 9.12 22.00 -13.86
C GLN A 2 7.85 21.20 -14.23
N GLN A 3 7.40 21.26 -15.49
CA GLN A 3 6.17 20.61 -15.96
C GLN A 3 6.38 19.27 -16.67
N LEU A 4 7.59 18.68 -16.59
CA LEU A 4 7.94 17.43 -17.27
C LEU A 4 8.26 16.26 -16.29
N PHE A 5 7.87 16.39 -15.01
CA PHE A 5 8.18 15.42 -13.95
C PHE A 5 6.96 14.74 -13.30
N LEU A 6 5.76 14.87 -13.85
CA LEU A 6 4.64 13.98 -13.48
C LEU A 6 4.74 12.67 -14.30
N LYS A 7 5.90 12.01 -14.20
CA LYS A 7 6.04 10.61 -14.60
C LYS A 7 5.19 9.79 -13.63
N THR A 8 4.44 8.83 -14.17
CA THR A 8 3.90 7.70 -13.39
C THR A 8 4.93 7.24 -12.38
N MET A 9 4.55 7.10 -11.10
CA MET A 9 5.48 6.61 -10.09
C MET A 9 5.97 5.22 -10.52
N GLU A 10 7.28 4.99 -10.44
CA GLU A 10 7.84 3.69 -10.79
C GLU A 10 7.39 2.64 -9.76
N THR A 11 6.91 1.50 -10.26
CA THR A 11 6.54 0.37 -9.42
C THR A 11 7.80 -0.36 -8.95
N ILE A 12 7.76 -0.89 -7.74
CA ILE A 12 8.78 -1.79 -7.21
C ILE A 12 8.50 -3.19 -7.76
N ARG A 13 9.37 -3.69 -8.63
CA ARG A 13 9.27 -5.04 -9.20
C ARG A 13 10.14 -6.02 -8.42
N ILE A 14 9.55 -7.11 -7.93
CA ILE A 14 10.26 -8.27 -7.37
C ILE A 14 10.14 -9.46 -8.31
N GLU A 15 11.20 -10.25 -8.42
CA GLU A 15 11.26 -11.44 -9.28
C GLU A 15 12.10 -12.54 -8.62
N SER A 16 11.51 -13.71 -8.41
CA SER A 16 12.17 -14.88 -7.84
C SER A 16 13.05 -15.58 -8.87
N LYS A 17 13.97 -16.44 -8.41
CA LYS A 17 14.89 -17.19 -9.30
C LYS A 17 14.18 -18.11 -10.28
N ASP A 18 12.96 -18.53 -9.97
CA ASP A 18 12.10 -19.34 -10.83
C ASP A 18 11.20 -18.51 -11.77
N GLY A 19 11.36 -17.18 -11.78
CA GLY A 19 10.65 -16.27 -12.68
C GLY A 19 9.27 -15.82 -12.21
N ALA A 20 8.79 -16.26 -11.04
CA ALA A 20 7.60 -15.64 -10.45
C ALA A 20 7.88 -14.17 -10.12
N SER A 21 6.93 -13.28 -10.37
CA SER A 21 7.15 -11.84 -10.17
C SER A 21 5.90 -11.10 -9.71
N ALA A 22 6.13 -9.97 -9.03
CA ALA A 22 5.07 -9.05 -8.64
C ALA A 22 5.54 -7.59 -8.76
N GLU A 23 4.58 -6.69 -8.93
CA GLU A 23 4.83 -5.25 -8.98
C GLU A 23 3.99 -4.55 -7.92
N ILE A 24 4.64 -3.68 -7.16
CA ILE A 24 4.08 -2.96 -6.03
C ILE A 24 4.17 -1.47 -6.34
N HIS A 25 3.02 -0.81 -6.39
CA HIS A 25 2.98 0.63 -6.55
C HIS A 25 3.20 1.30 -5.18
N PRO A 26 4.16 2.22 -5.03
CA PRO A 26 4.50 2.81 -3.73
C PRO A 26 3.33 3.63 -3.15
N HIS A 27 2.50 4.24 -4.00
CA HIS A 27 1.21 4.77 -3.55
C HIS A 27 0.26 3.65 -3.10
N GLY A 28 -0.05 3.65 -1.81
CA GLY A 28 -0.89 2.68 -1.12
C GLY A 28 -0.23 1.35 -0.84
N ALA A 29 1.06 1.19 -1.14
CA ALA A 29 1.74 -0.11 -1.23
C ALA A 29 0.89 -1.14 -2.00
N THR A 30 0.25 -0.70 -3.09
CA THR A 30 -0.75 -1.49 -3.79
C THR A 30 -0.05 -2.49 -4.71
N VAL A 31 -0.25 -3.79 -4.48
CA VAL A 31 0.22 -4.80 -5.44
C VAL A 31 -0.64 -4.71 -6.70
N VAL A 32 -0.03 -4.40 -7.84
CA VAL A 32 -0.72 -4.14 -9.12
C VAL A 32 -0.52 -5.24 -10.16
N SER A 33 0.47 -6.11 -9.96
CA SER A 33 0.72 -7.26 -10.83
C SER A 33 1.24 -8.45 -10.03
N TRP A 34 0.84 -9.65 -10.44
CA TRP A 34 1.45 -10.90 -10.00
C TRP A 34 1.43 -11.91 -11.15
N ILE A 35 2.59 -12.43 -11.51
CA ILE A 35 2.80 -13.44 -12.55
C ILE A 35 3.49 -14.65 -11.88
N PRO A 36 2.82 -15.81 -11.79
CA PRO A 36 3.43 -17.06 -11.32
C PRO A 36 4.62 -17.53 -12.19
N SER A 37 5.47 -18.38 -11.63
CA SER A 37 6.55 -19.03 -12.38
C SER A 37 6.00 -19.77 -13.62
N GLY A 38 6.69 -19.63 -14.76
CA GLY A 38 6.29 -20.25 -16.02
C GLY A 38 5.05 -19.66 -16.69
N SER A 39 4.43 -18.63 -16.11
CA SER A 39 3.27 -17.93 -16.68
C SER A 39 3.69 -16.61 -17.33
N THR A 40 2.93 -16.16 -18.33
CA THR A 40 2.97 -14.78 -18.83
C THR A 40 1.76 -13.97 -18.38
N ASP A 41 0.75 -14.63 -17.82
CA ASP A 41 -0.52 -14.01 -17.45
C ASP A 41 -0.41 -13.33 -16.09
N ASN A 42 -0.79 -12.05 -16.05
CA ASN A 42 -1.02 -11.33 -14.80
C ASN A 42 -2.32 -11.83 -14.14
N ARG A 43 -2.25 -12.16 -12.85
CA ARG A 43 -3.38 -12.66 -12.05
C ARG A 43 -4.20 -11.56 -11.40
N LEU A 44 -3.73 -10.31 -11.42
CA LEU A 44 -4.41 -9.18 -10.80
C LEU A 44 -5.05 -8.27 -11.85
N PHE A 45 -6.33 -7.97 -11.67
CA PHE A 45 -7.01 -6.97 -12.46
C PHE A 45 -6.63 -5.56 -12.00
N VAL A 46 -6.14 -4.72 -12.91
CA VAL A 46 -6.03 -3.28 -12.73
C VAL A 46 -6.81 -2.60 -13.83
N SER A 47 -7.67 -1.65 -13.46
CA SER A 47 -8.48 -0.95 -14.45
C SER A 47 -7.60 -0.10 -15.38
N SER A 48 -7.89 -0.12 -16.68
CA SER A 48 -7.22 0.72 -17.68
C SER A 48 -7.34 2.23 -17.43
N SER A 49 -8.28 2.65 -16.58
CA SER A 49 -8.43 4.04 -16.11
C SER A 49 -8.18 4.20 -14.61
N ALA A 50 -7.38 3.30 -14.03
CA ALA A 50 -6.71 3.55 -12.75
C ALA A 50 -5.80 4.77 -12.88
N LYS A 51 -5.62 5.50 -11.78
CA LYS A 51 -4.63 6.57 -11.70
C LYS A 51 -3.42 6.05 -10.93
N LEU A 52 -2.25 6.14 -11.56
CA LEU A 52 -0.95 5.70 -11.04
C LEU A 52 -0.02 6.90 -10.79
N ASP A 53 -0.61 8.08 -10.64
CA ASP A 53 0.08 9.36 -10.38
C ASP A 53 0.06 9.72 -8.88
N GLY A 54 -0.49 8.85 -8.04
CA GLY A 54 -0.65 9.09 -6.60
C GLY A 54 -1.77 10.06 -6.23
N SER A 55 -2.60 10.50 -7.19
CA SER A 55 -3.70 11.45 -6.93
C SER A 55 -4.89 10.83 -6.18
N LYS A 56 -5.03 9.50 -6.23
CA LYS A 56 -6.08 8.74 -5.54
C LYS A 56 -5.72 7.25 -5.47
N ALA A 57 -6.39 6.54 -4.57
CA ALA A 57 -6.33 5.09 -4.50
C ALA A 57 -6.46 4.40 -5.89
N ILE A 58 -5.59 3.41 -6.11
CA ILE A 58 -5.52 2.64 -7.35
C ILE A 58 -6.77 1.75 -7.49
N ARG A 59 -7.34 1.71 -8.70
CA ARG A 59 -8.53 0.91 -8.99
C ARG A 59 -8.13 -0.46 -9.55
N GLY A 60 -7.98 -1.42 -8.64
CA GLY A 60 -7.57 -2.79 -8.92
C GLY A 60 -6.36 -3.20 -8.08
N GLY A 61 -5.79 -4.36 -8.38
CA GLY A 61 -4.70 -4.93 -7.59
C GLY A 61 -5.17 -5.34 -6.19
N ILE A 62 -4.33 -5.10 -5.18
CA ILE A 62 -4.62 -5.39 -3.76
C ILE A 62 -4.56 -4.09 -2.93
N PRO A 63 -5.63 -3.29 -2.87
CA PRO A 63 -5.67 -2.07 -2.06
C PRO A 63 -5.72 -2.38 -0.56
N LEU A 64 -4.89 -1.68 0.24
CA LEU A 64 -4.90 -1.82 1.70
C LEU A 64 -6.01 -0.96 2.33
N VAL A 65 -6.91 -1.62 3.07
CA VAL A 65 -8.04 -0.97 3.76
C VAL A 65 -7.79 -1.00 5.26
N PHE A 66 -7.54 0.18 5.83
CA PHE A 66 -7.36 0.37 7.26
C PHE A 66 -7.46 1.87 7.56
N PRO A 67 -8.04 2.26 8.70
CA PRO A 67 -8.59 1.44 9.80
C PRO A 67 -10.07 1.08 9.69
N GLN A 68 -10.76 1.55 8.63
CA GLN A 68 -12.19 1.29 8.42
C GLN A 68 -12.48 0.74 7.03
N PHE A 69 -13.48 -0.15 6.93
CA PHE A 69 -14.03 -0.61 5.66
C PHE A 69 -15.28 0.21 5.28
N GLY A 70 -15.41 0.55 4.00
CA GLY A 70 -16.50 1.38 3.49
C GLY A 70 -16.35 2.84 3.91
N GLN A 71 -17.48 3.51 4.07
CA GLN A 71 -17.55 4.88 4.58
C GLN A 71 -18.69 4.96 5.62
N PRO A 72 -18.51 4.35 6.80
CA PRO A 72 -19.55 4.32 7.83
C PRO A 72 -19.95 5.73 8.27
N ASP A 73 -18.97 6.62 8.44
CA ASP A 73 -19.20 8.06 8.58
C ASP A 73 -18.66 8.81 7.36
N LYS A 74 -19.54 9.61 6.73
CA LYS A 74 -19.27 10.42 5.53
C LYS A 74 -18.29 11.56 5.77
N SER A 75 -18.07 11.92 7.03
CA SER A 75 -17.05 12.90 7.42
C SER A 75 -15.63 12.38 7.13
N TYR A 76 -15.43 11.06 7.18
CA TYR A 76 -14.14 10.39 6.93
C TYR A 76 -13.99 9.89 5.48
N PRO A 77 -12.74 9.75 4.98
CA PRO A 77 -12.43 9.07 3.73
C PRO A 77 -12.91 7.61 3.68
N GLN A 78 -13.40 7.22 2.51
CA GLN A 78 -13.82 5.85 2.25
C GLN A 78 -12.60 4.90 2.27
N HIS A 79 -12.72 3.81 3.01
CA HIS A 79 -11.73 2.74 3.20
C HIS A 79 -10.44 3.15 3.93
N GLY A 80 -10.52 4.18 4.77
CA GLY A 80 -9.37 4.59 5.56
C GLY A 80 -8.30 5.31 4.75
N PHE A 81 -7.06 5.22 5.20
CA PHE A 81 -5.97 6.07 4.70
C PHE A 81 -4.80 5.30 4.07
N LEU A 82 -4.56 4.02 4.40
CA LEU A 82 -3.37 3.30 3.93
C LEU A 82 -3.19 3.35 2.40
N ARG A 83 -4.24 3.05 1.63
CA ARG A 83 -4.24 3.03 0.16
C ARG A 83 -4.06 4.39 -0.53
N ASN A 84 -4.10 5.49 0.21
CA ASN A 84 -4.01 6.85 -0.33
C ASN A 84 -2.67 7.53 0.00
N ASN A 85 -1.75 6.83 0.67
CA ASN A 85 -0.49 7.39 1.15
C ASN A 85 0.69 6.83 0.37
N LEU A 86 1.77 7.59 0.28
CA LEU A 86 3.01 7.08 -0.29
C LEU A 86 3.74 6.25 0.78
N TRP A 87 4.08 5.01 0.44
CA TRP A 87 4.86 4.12 1.29
C TRP A 87 6.32 4.15 0.88
N THR A 88 7.20 3.96 1.86
CA THR A 88 8.65 3.91 1.66
C THR A 88 9.07 2.47 1.44
N LEU A 89 9.89 2.21 0.43
CA LEU A 89 10.57 0.91 0.29
C LEU A 89 11.67 0.82 1.35
N ASP A 90 11.56 -0.17 2.24
CA ASP A 90 12.54 -0.42 3.29
C ASP A 90 13.59 -1.43 2.82
N GLU A 91 13.14 -2.50 2.19
CA GLU A 91 13.99 -3.65 1.84
C GLU A 91 13.51 -4.35 0.57
N GLN A 92 14.44 -4.85 -0.22
CA GLN A 92 14.17 -5.77 -1.33
C GLN A 92 15.22 -6.88 -1.32
N THR A 93 14.78 -8.14 -1.28
CA THR A 93 15.67 -9.30 -1.11
C THR A 93 15.29 -10.46 -2.01
N THR A 94 16.27 -11.31 -2.28
CA THR A 94 16.07 -12.66 -2.82
C THR A 94 16.68 -13.66 -1.84
N SER A 95 15.90 -14.62 -1.35
CA SER A 95 16.37 -15.62 -0.39
C SER A 95 17.31 -16.64 -1.05
N GLU A 96 18.03 -17.41 -0.24
CA GLU A 96 18.88 -18.50 -0.73
C GLU A 96 18.07 -19.50 -1.57
N GLU A 97 16.87 -19.85 -1.09
CA GLU A 97 15.89 -20.71 -1.76
C GLU A 97 15.20 -20.05 -2.97
N GLY A 98 15.59 -18.82 -3.30
CA GLY A 98 15.20 -18.14 -4.53
C GLY A 98 13.87 -17.38 -4.47
N ALA A 99 13.21 -17.25 -3.32
CA ALA A 99 12.03 -16.41 -3.19
C ALA A 99 12.43 -14.93 -3.24
N ALA A 100 11.67 -14.09 -3.94
CA ALA A 100 11.89 -12.65 -3.93
C ALA A 100 10.89 -11.94 -3.02
N SER A 101 11.34 -10.92 -2.29
CA SER A 101 10.45 -10.14 -1.43
C SER A 101 10.79 -8.65 -1.41
N ALA A 102 9.77 -7.84 -1.11
CA ALA A 102 9.93 -6.43 -0.81
C ALA A 102 9.14 -6.07 0.46
N GLN A 103 9.70 -5.18 1.26
CA GLN A 103 9.08 -4.62 2.46
C GLN A 103 8.90 -3.12 2.27
N LEU A 104 7.69 -2.64 2.51
CA LEU A 104 7.36 -1.22 2.50
C LEU A 104 6.78 -0.81 3.83
N SER A 105 7.06 0.41 4.29
CA SER A 105 6.48 0.95 5.50
C SER A 105 5.82 2.31 5.34
N LEU A 106 4.93 2.59 6.28
CA LEU A 106 4.26 3.87 6.45
C LEU A 106 4.16 4.16 7.95
N GLU A 107 4.77 5.25 8.39
CA GLU A 107 4.54 5.80 9.73
C GLU A 107 3.19 6.52 9.75
N LEU A 108 2.32 6.17 10.68
CA LEU A 108 0.97 6.73 10.74
C LEU A 108 0.95 8.15 11.33
N GLU A 109 2.06 8.67 11.82
CA GLU A 109 2.21 10.07 12.24
C GLU A 109 2.20 11.04 11.05
N THR A 110 2.63 10.59 9.87
CA THR A 110 2.83 11.44 8.68
C THR A 110 1.78 11.22 7.59
N VAL A 111 0.73 10.45 7.90
CA VAL A 111 -0.34 10.13 6.96
C VAL A 111 -1.09 11.40 6.54
N VAL A 112 -1.18 11.58 5.22
CA VAL A 112 -1.99 12.60 4.57
C VAL A 112 -3.31 11.96 4.13
N ASN A 113 -4.44 12.58 4.47
CA ASN A 113 -5.74 12.09 4.06
C ASN A 113 -6.08 12.55 2.62
N SER A 114 -6.94 11.80 1.94
CA SER A 114 -7.33 12.08 0.54
C SER A 114 -8.28 13.28 0.38
N ARG A 115 -8.60 14.02 1.44
CA ARG A 115 -9.54 15.15 1.43
C ARG A 115 -8.86 16.52 1.66
N GLY A 116 -7.53 16.56 1.82
CA GLY A 116 -6.77 17.78 2.07
C GLY A 116 -6.70 18.15 3.56
N ASP A 117 -6.02 19.25 3.88
CA ASP A 117 -5.66 19.62 5.26
C ASP A 117 -6.84 20.03 6.16
N THR A 118 -8.06 20.07 5.63
CA THR A 118 -9.26 20.51 6.35
C THR A 118 -10.24 19.36 6.57
N GLY A 119 -10.52 19.04 7.84
CA GLY A 119 -11.54 18.08 8.25
C GLY A 119 -11.00 16.86 9.01
N PRO A 120 -11.88 15.89 9.37
CA PRO A 120 -11.50 14.67 10.07
C PRO A 120 -10.38 13.91 9.34
N TRP A 121 -9.35 13.53 10.10
CA TRP A 121 -8.07 13.01 9.59
C TRP A 121 -7.15 14.03 8.90
N SER A 122 -7.28 15.32 9.22
CA SER A 122 -6.20 16.28 8.94
C SER A 122 -4.90 15.82 9.60
N ALA A 123 -3.74 16.27 9.12
CA ALA A 123 -2.44 15.94 9.71
C ALA A 123 -2.33 16.28 11.22
N ALA A 124 -3.21 17.14 11.75
CA ALA A 124 -3.31 17.45 13.18
C ALA A 124 -4.12 16.41 13.98
N GLU A 125 -5.08 15.71 13.35
CA GLU A 125 -6.00 14.75 13.98
C GLU A 125 -5.63 13.27 13.74
N THR A 126 -4.74 12.99 12.79
CA THR A 126 -4.22 11.64 12.48
C THR A 126 -2.73 11.50 12.77
N LYS A 127 -2.32 11.88 13.98
CA LYS A 127 -1.00 11.53 14.49
C LYS A 127 -1.12 10.30 15.37
N TYR A 128 -0.96 9.13 14.76
CA TYR A 128 -0.90 7.88 15.50
C TYR A 128 0.55 7.44 15.60
N ASP A 129 1.03 7.18 16.82
CA ASP A 129 2.29 6.50 17.09
C ASP A 129 2.17 5.01 16.71
N CYS A 130 2.04 4.77 15.42
CA CYS A 130 1.80 3.46 14.86
C CYS A 130 2.55 3.36 13.53
N LYS A 131 3.09 2.18 13.24
CA LYS A 131 3.78 1.87 12.00
C LYS A 131 3.05 0.76 11.27
N ALA A 132 2.78 0.95 9.98
CA ALA A 132 2.30 -0.09 9.09
C ALA A 132 3.45 -0.60 8.22
N VAL A 133 3.54 -1.91 8.05
CA VAL A 133 4.57 -2.58 7.25
C VAL A 133 3.93 -3.64 6.38
N LEU A 134 4.05 -3.51 5.06
CA LEU A 134 3.66 -4.51 4.09
C LEU A 134 4.90 -5.29 3.65
N LYS A 135 4.85 -6.62 3.73
CA LYS A 135 5.80 -7.50 3.07
C LYS A 135 5.11 -8.28 1.96
N VAL A 136 5.68 -8.26 0.77
CA VAL A 136 5.23 -9.05 -0.38
C VAL A 136 6.33 -10.03 -0.75
N THR A 137 5.99 -11.31 -0.89
CA THR A 137 6.92 -12.38 -1.28
C THR A 137 6.34 -13.17 -2.44
N VAL A 138 7.15 -13.49 -3.45
CA VAL A 138 6.79 -14.37 -4.58
C VAL A 138 7.76 -15.53 -4.71
N LYS A 139 7.23 -16.71 -5.04
CA LYS A 139 7.98 -17.91 -5.44
C LYS A 139 7.04 -18.92 -6.09
N GLY A 140 7.45 -19.55 -7.18
CA GLY A 140 6.66 -20.56 -7.90
C GLY A 140 5.25 -20.04 -8.21
N ASP A 141 4.25 -20.77 -7.74
CA ASP A 141 2.83 -20.46 -7.94
C ASP A 141 2.20 -19.66 -6.80
N THR A 142 3.01 -19.05 -5.93
CA THR A 142 2.52 -18.35 -4.73
C THR A 142 3.02 -16.92 -4.66
N MET A 143 2.09 -16.02 -4.30
CA MET A 143 2.38 -14.71 -3.75
C MET A 143 1.78 -14.60 -2.36
N THR A 144 2.57 -14.11 -1.40
CA THR A 144 2.13 -13.84 -0.03
C THR A 144 2.24 -12.37 0.27
N THR A 145 1.18 -11.78 0.83
CA THR A 145 1.18 -10.41 1.37
C THR A 145 0.92 -10.46 2.87
N SER A 146 1.82 -9.87 3.66
CA SER A 146 1.67 -9.74 5.12
C SER A 146 1.67 -8.27 5.51
N LEU A 147 0.59 -7.81 6.16
CA LEU A 147 0.48 -6.46 6.70
C LEU A 147 0.61 -6.52 8.23
N THR A 148 1.63 -5.84 8.77
CA THR A 148 1.89 -5.74 10.21
C THR A 148 1.65 -4.30 10.66
N LEU A 149 0.84 -4.13 11.71
CA LEU A 149 0.57 -2.85 12.37
C LEU A 149 1.18 -2.90 13.77
N THR A 150 2.13 -2.02 14.06
CA THR A 150 2.80 -1.93 15.36
C THR A 150 2.36 -0.65 16.06
N ASN A 151 1.81 -0.78 17.25
CA ASN A 151 1.57 0.35 18.15
C ASN A 151 2.87 0.69 18.90
N LEU A 152 3.40 1.89 18.70
CA LEU A 152 4.72 2.29 19.16
C LEU A 152 4.72 2.87 20.58
N LYS A 153 3.59 3.37 21.09
CA LYS A 153 3.50 3.97 22.43
C LYS A 153 3.05 3.00 23.54
N GLY A 154 2.54 1.83 23.18
CA GLY A 154 1.99 0.86 24.16
C GLY A 154 0.66 1.30 24.82
N GLU A 155 0.15 2.48 24.48
CA GLU A 155 -1.17 2.98 24.91
C GLU A 155 -2.26 2.53 23.92
N THR A 156 -3.53 2.49 24.33
CA THR A 156 -4.61 2.10 23.41
C THR A 156 -4.76 3.10 22.26
N LEU A 157 -4.50 2.65 21.02
CA LEU A 157 -4.84 3.40 19.82
C LEU A 157 -6.36 3.43 19.66
N LYS A 158 -6.95 4.62 19.71
CA LYS A 158 -8.38 4.82 19.47
C LYS A 158 -8.59 5.41 18.08
N PHE A 159 -9.34 4.68 17.28
CA PHE A 159 -9.84 5.11 16.00
C PHE A 159 -11.27 5.66 16.19
N PRO A 160 -11.51 6.98 16.09
CA PRO A 160 -12.75 7.63 16.52
C PRO A 160 -14.04 7.18 15.79
N PHE A 161 -13.90 6.39 14.73
CA PHE A 161 -14.96 5.89 13.84
C PHE A 161 -15.15 4.37 13.95
N GLN A 162 -14.39 3.69 14.83
CA GLN A 162 -14.74 2.34 15.29
C GLN A 162 -15.82 2.45 16.36
N THR A 163 -16.99 2.93 15.96
CA THR A 163 -18.19 2.83 16.79
C THR A 163 -18.70 1.40 16.67
N GLN A 164 -18.87 0.72 17.80
CA GLN A 164 -19.65 -0.52 17.87
C GLN A 164 -21.05 -0.30 17.28
#